data_AF-A0AAE5LP49-F1
#
_entry.id   AF-A0AAE5LP49-F1
#
_cell.length_a   1.000
_cell.length_b   1.000
_cell.length_c   1.000
_cell.angle_alpha   90.00
_cell.angle_beta   90.00
_cell.angle_gamma   90.00
#
_symmetry.space_group_name_H-M   'P 1'
#
loop_
_entity.id
_entity.type
_entity.pdbx_description
1 polymer ?
#
loop_
_entity_poly.entity_id
_entity_poly.type
_entity_poly.pdbx_seq_one_letter_code
_entity_poly.pdbx_strand_id
1 'polypeptide(L)'
;MKSLRLRNIIICTLVAASITVLTPIGVSAEWTSNYKGWWYTEGNSYATGWRKIDGFWYYFYQNGYMAQNTTIDGYYLNSRGVWIDSVNTLIGQEILKNISIQNPSFYIECPSSGVDISNLENIIKDEISKLKITNSYEMFNVSDYDVTMTSDGSDTIGIQIKCNYKMTAGMEADLDSRVRSIVAQIAPDSMSQPEKERAIHDWIINNTKYDQSLTIYDPYNTLIKHTGVCEGYSLLAQKMFTVAGIKSMVVEGTADGQAHAWNLVYINNKWRHVDCTWDDPVSNYGDVIQYDYYNLTDQEISADHSWDTSVYPNAN
;
A
#
# COMPACT_ATOMS: atom_id res chain seq x y z
N MET A 1 24.61 25.11 -32.79
CA MET A 1 24.41 25.37 -31.34
C MET A 1 23.01 24.93 -30.96
N LYS A 2 22.86 24.31 -29.76
CA LYS A 2 21.65 24.14 -28.91
C LYS A 2 20.26 24.37 -29.58
N SER A 3 19.42 23.33 -29.80
CA SER A 3 18.38 22.78 -28.87
C SER A 3 17.06 23.60 -28.85
N LEU A 4 15.83 23.11 -28.63
CA LEU A 4 15.21 21.78 -28.41
C LEU A 4 13.65 21.95 -28.40
N ARG A 5 12.87 20.86 -28.56
CA ARG A 5 11.41 20.74 -28.24
C ARG A 5 10.43 21.53 -29.14
N LEU A 6 9.11 21.22 -29.23
CA LEU A 6 8.24 20.23 -28.56
C LEU A 6 7.24 19.66 -29.60
N ARG A 7 6.66 18.46 -29.40
CA ARG A 7 5.72 17.79 -30.33
C ARG A 7 4.34 17.65 -29.68
N ASN A 8 3.24 17.88 -30.44
CA ASN A 8 1.89 17.90 -29.88
C ASN A 8 0.79 17.45 -30.88
N ILE A 9 -0.19 16.69 -30.37
CA ILE A 9 -1.56 16.39 -30.90
C ILE A 9 -1.71 15.46 -32.13
N ILE A 10 -2.87 14.77 -32.14
CA ILE A 10 -3.68 14.17 -33.25
C ILE A 10 -3.67 12.63 -33.33
N ILE A 11 -4.80 11.88 -33.33
CA ILE A 11 -6.21 12.04 -32.86
C ILE A 11 -6.80 10.62 -32.63
N CYS A 12 -7.86 10.44 -31.82
CA CYS A 12 -8.65 9.20 -31.77
C CYS A 12 -9.89 9.25 -32.69
N THR A 13 -10.09 8.23 -33.52
CA THR A 13 -11.37 7.99 -34.22
C THR A 13 -11.78 6.52 -34.15
N LEU A 14 -12.96 6.27 -33.57
CA LEU A 14 -13.63 4.97 -33.59
C LEU A 14 -14.12 4.64 -35.01
N VAL A 15 -13.83 3.42 -35.47
CA VAL A 15 -14.58 2.77 -36.56
C VAL A 15 -14.93 1.37 -36.08
N ALA A 16 -16.22 1.08 -35.97
CA ALA A 16 -16.72 -0.26 -35.67
C ALA A 16 -17.01 -1.01 -36.98
N ALA A 17 -16.43 -2.20 -37.16
CA ALA A 17 -16.83 -3.13 -38.21
C ALA A 17 -16.55 -4.60 -37.83
N SER A 18 -17.60 -5.40 -37.84
CA SER A 18 -17.64 -6.86 -38.05
C SER A 18 -16.82 -7.79 -37.14
N ILE A 19 -17.55 -8.53 -36.29
CA ILE A 19 -17.06 -9.75 -35.64
C ILE A 19 -16.93 -10.85 -36.70
N THR A 20 -15.70 -11.14 -37.14
CA THR A 20 -15.35 -12.48 -37.63
C THR A 20 -14.79 -13.28 -36.45
N VAL A 21 -15.45 -14.37 -36.07
CA VAL A 21 -14.91 -15.31 -35.09
C VAL A 21 -13.73 -16.05 -35.72
N LEU A 22 -12.53 -15.49 -35.56
CA LEU A 22 -11.29 -16.21 -35.80
C LEU A 22 -11.05 -17.11 -34.59
N THR A 23 -11.18 -18.42 -34.79
CA THR A 23 -10.64 -19.40 -33.84
C THR A 23 -9.14 -19.19 -33.74
N PRO A 24 -8.56 -19.00 -32.53
CA PRO A 24 -7.12 -18.80 -32.40
C PRO A 24 -6.40 -20.13 -32.68
N ILE A 25 -5.91 -20.31 -33.90
CA ILE A 25 -4.97 -21.39 -34.22
C ILE A 25 -3.59 -20.98 -33.73
N GLY A 26 -3.21 -21.53 -32.58
CA GLY A 26 -1.83 -21.85 -32.21
C GLY A 26 -0.86 -20.69 -31.95
N VAL A 27 -0.75 -20.28 -30.69
CA VAL A 27 0.50 -19.79 -30.09
C VAL A 27 0.59 -20.32 -28.65
N SER A 28 1.39 -21.35 -28.42
CA SER A 28 1.83 -21.73 -27.08
C SER A 28 3.13 -21.00 -26.76
N ALA A 29 3.15 -20.23 -25.68
CA ALA A 29 4.36 -19.61 -25.17
C ALA A 29 4.98 -20.55 -24.12
N GLU A 30 6.23 -20.97 -24.32
CA GLU A 30 6.85 -22.06 -23.57
C GLU A 30 8.34 -21.81 -23.35
N TRP A 31 8.86 -22.28 -22.21
CA TRP A 31 10.29 -22.29 -21.93
C TRP A 31 10.99 -23.40 -22.71
N THR A 32 12.10 -23.09 -23.36
CA THR A 32 12.91 -24.08 -24.10
C THR A 32 14.39 -23.85 -23.83
N SER A 33 15.22 -24.90 -23.94
CA SER A 33 16.66 -24.79 -23.69
C SER A 33 17.51 -25.72 -24.56
N ASN A 34 18.80 -25.40 -24.62
CA ASN A 34 19.85 -26.25 -25.17
C ASN A 34 21.17 -26.00 -24.40
N TYR A 35 22.27 -26.61 -24.85
CA TYR A 35 23.57 -26.52 -24.17
C TYR A 35 24.15 -25.09 -24.02
N LYS A 36 23.60 -24.08 -24.72
CA LYS A 36 24.01 -22.67 -24.61
C LYS A 36 23.19 -21.87 -23.59
N GLY A 37 22.01 -22.34 -23.22
CA GLY A 37 21.11 -21.64 -22.31
C GLY A 37 19.61 -21.81 -22.64
N TRP A 38 18.80 -21.00 -21.97
CA TRP A 38 17.34 -20.96 -22.08
C TRP A 38 16.86 -19.84 -23.02
N TRP A 39 15.69 -20.02 -23.62
CA TRP A 39 14.89 -19.00 -24.28
C TRP A 39 13.40 -19.25 -24.03
N TYR A 40 12.56 -18.29 -24.41
CA TYR A 40 11.11 -18.39 -24.31
C TYR A 40 10.50 -18.22 -25.70
N THR A 41 9.55 -19.08 -26.08
CA THR A 41 8.89 -19.01 -27.39
C THR A 41 7.72 -18.03 -27.36
N GLU A 42 7.60 -17.20 -28.40
CA GLU A 42 6.49 -16.27 -28.62
C GLU A 42 5.95 -16.51 -30.03
N GLY A 43 5.06 -17.49 -30.17
CA GLY A 43 4.48 -17.91 -31.46
C GLY A 43 5.50 -18.58 -32.37
N ASN A 44 5.67 -18.06 -33.58
CA ASN A 44 6.66 -18.55 -34.55
C ASN A 44 8.08 -17.99 -34.31
N SER A 45 8.34 -17.40 -33.13
CA SER A 45 9.59 -16.70 -32.80
C SER A 45 9.95 -16.92 -31.32
N TYR A 46 10.99 -16.24 -30.85
CA TYR A 46 11.43 -16.18 -29.46
C TYR A 46 11.34 -14.77 -28.88
N ALA A 47 11.23 -14.69 -27.56
CA ALA A 47 11.28 -13.44 -26.81
C ALA A 47 12.60 -12.69 -26.99
N THR A 48 12.54 -11.35 -27.01
CA THR A 48 13.71 -10.45 -27.04
C THR A 48 13.44 -9.20 -26.22
N GLY A 49 14.45 -8.69 -25.52
CA GLY A 49 14.33 -7.60 -24.55
C GLY A 49 13.72 -8.08 -23.22
N TRP A 50 13.24 -7.13 -22.42
CA TRP A 50 12.55 -7.40 -21.16
C TRP A 50 11.19 -8.10 -21.40
N ARG A 51 10.88 -9.10 -20.58
CA ARG A 51 9.58 -9.80 -20.53
C ARG A 51 9.20 -10.15 -19.11
N LYS A 52 7.89 -10.09 -18.83
CA LYS A 52 7.30 -10.60 -17.58
C LYS A 52 6.62 -11.94 -17.88
N ILE A 53 7.12 -13.01 -17.26
CA ILE A 53 6.65 -14.40 -17.45
C ILE A 53 6.37 -14.95 -16.05
N ASP A 54 5.18 -15.52 -15.84
CA ASP A 54 4.74 -16.11 -14.56
C ASP A 54 4.97 -15.22 -13.31
N GLY A 55 4.87 -13.90 -13.49
CA GLY A 55 5.07 -12.91 -12.43
C GLY A 55 6.48 -12.31 -12.35
N PHE A 56 7.49 -12.97 -12.91
CA PHE A 56 8.90 -12.60 -12.83
C PHE A 56 9.40 -11.86 -14.08
N TRP A 57 10.37 -10.97 -13.92
CA TRP A 57 11.01 -10.26 -15.02
C TRP A 57 12.30 -10.95 -15.47
N TYR A 58 12.40 -11.15 -16.77
CA TYR A 58 13.55 -11.73 -17.48
C TYR A 58 14.00 -10.78 -18.60
N TYR A 59 15.27 -10.89 -18.99
CA TYR A 59 15.77 -10.25 -20.21
C TYR A 59 16.27 -11.30 -21.19
N PHE A 60 15.85 -11.18 -22.44
CA PHE A 60 16.33 -12.01 -23.55
C PHE A 60 17.18 -11.17 -24.51
N TYR A 61 18.38 -11.63 -24.82
CA TYR A 61 19.23 -11.00 -25.82
C TYR A 61 18.58 -11.05 -27.22
N GLN A 62 19.07 -10.25 -28.16
CA GLN A 62 18.57 -10.21 -29.55
C GLN A 62 18.71 -11.53 -30.32
N ASN A 63 19.48 -12.49 -29.79
CA ASN A 63 19.62 -13.85 -30.33
C ASN A 63 18.68 -14.87 -29.63
N GLY A 64 17.75 -14.40 -28.80
CA GLY A 64 16.74 -15.18 -28.09
C GLY A 64 17.16 -15.74 -26.73
N TYR A 65 18.46 -15.80 -26.42
CA TYR A 65 18.91 -16.40 -25.16
C TYR A 65 18.64 -15.49 -23.96
N MET A 66 18.17 -16.10 -22.87
CA MET A 66 17.97 -15.45 -21.57
C MET A 66 19.31 -15.01 -20.97
N ALA A 67 19.35 -13.78 -20.46
CA ALA A 67 20.47 -13.27 -19.68
C ALA A 67 20.39 -13.79 -18.23
N GLN A 68 21.52 -14.22 -17.68
CA GLN A 68 21.63 -14.79 -16.33
C GLN A 68 23.03 -14.49 -15.74
N ASN A 69 23.14 -14.37 -14.41
CA ASN A 69 24.35 -13.97 -13.69
C ASN A 69 25.01 -12.69 -14.27
N THR A 70 24.20 -11.68 -14.55
CA THR A 70 24.66 -10.48 -15.28
C THR A 70 23.78 -9.27 -14.99
N THR A 71 24.20 -8.08 -15.42
CA THR A 71 23.45 -6.83 -15.25
C THR A 71 23.06 -6.24 -16.60
N ILE A 72 21.78 -5.95 -16.78
CA ILE A 72 21.21 -5.34 -17.98
C ILE A 72 20.54 -4.03 -17.57
N ASP A 73 20.86 -2.92 -18.23
CA ASP A 73 20.29 -1.59 -17.95
C ASP A 73 20.39 -1.10 -16.48
N GLY A 74 21.32 -1.67 -15.70
CA GLY A 74 21.48 -1.40 -14.25
C GLY A 74 20.79 -2.43 -13.33
N TYR A 75 20.06 -3.38 -13.91
CA TYR A 75 19.27 -4.40 -13.22
C TYR A 75 19.98 -5.76 -13.24
N TYR A 76 20.27 -6.33 -12.06
CA TYR A 76 20.95 -7.63 -11.95
C TYR A 76 19.98 -8.81 -12.09
N LEU A 77 20.35 -9.75 -12.95
CA LEU A 77 19.66 -11.01 -13.25
C LEU A 77 20.43 -12.17 -12.60
N ASN A 78 19.75 -12.97 -11.79
CA ASN A 78 20.36 -14.11 -11.08
C ASN A 78 20.72 -15.29 -12.01
N SER A 79 21.17 -16.41 -11.44
CA SER A 79 21.52 -17.62 -12.18
C SER A 79 20.35 -18.31 -12.89
N ARG A 80 19.10 -17.94 -12.53
CA ARG A 80 17.84 -18.34 -13.17
C ARG A 80 17.32 -17.27 -14.16
N GLY A 81 18.09 -16.21 -14.40
CA GLY A 81 17.73 -15.09 -15.28
C GLY A 81 16.62 -14.18 -14.74
N VAL A 82 16.24 -14.32 -13.48
CA VAL A 82 15.23 -13.49 -12.81
C VAL A 82 15.88 -12.19 -12.31
N TRP A 83 15.25 -11.06 -12.58
CA TRP A 83 15.64 -9.76 -12.01
C TRP A 83 15.37 -9.69 -10.51
N ILE A 84 16.41 -9.47 -9.71
CA ILE A 84 16.35 -9.59 -8.23
C ILE A 84 15.35 -8.64 -7.55
N ASP A 85 15.00 -7.50 -8.16
CA ASP A 85 13.97 -6.58 -7.61
C ASP A 85 12.57 -7.24 -7.51
N SER A 86 12.36 -8.37 -8.21
CA SER A 86 11.15 -9.18 -8.05
C SER A 86 11.04 -9.87 -6.69
N VAL A 87 12.14 -10.14 -5.97
CA VAL A 87 12.08 -10.86 -4.68
C VAL A 87 11.55 -9.93 -3.58
N ASN A 88 12.07 -8.71 -3.49
CA ASN A 88 11.58 -7.69 -2.56
C ASN A 88 10.10 -7.40 -2.84
N THR A 89 9.76 -7.19 -4.12
CA THR A 89 8.38 -6.97 -4.56
C THR A 89 7.46 -8.15 -4.20
N LEU A 90 7.90 -9.40 -4.37
CA LEU A 90 7.14 -10.60 -4.00
C LEU A 90 6.92 -10.68 -2.48
N ILE A 91 7.96 -10.44 -1.69
CA ILE A 91 7.91 -10.45 -0.22
C ILE A 91 6.89 -9.41 0.28
N GLY A 92 7.00 -8.16 -0.17
CA GLY A 92 6.04 -7.10 0.19
C GLY A 92 4.60 -7.44 -0.23
N GLN A 93 4.39 -8.02 -1.42
CA GLN A 93 3.07 -8.43 -1.89
C GLN A 93 2.45 -9.56 -1.07
N GLU A 94 3.21 -10.61 -0.75
CA GLU A 94 2.70 -11.73 0.06
C GLU A 94 2.51 -11.33 1.54
N ILE A 95 3.36 -10.45 2.09
CA ILE A 95 3.15 -9.83 3.40
C ILE A 95 1.81 -9.08 3.42
N LEU A 96 1.63 -8.12 2.51
CA LEU A 96 0.41 -7.31 2.45
C LEU A 96 -0.85 -8.16 2.24
N LYS A 97 -0.81 -9.13 1.32
CA LYS A 97 -1.91 -10.05 1.03
C LYS A 97 -2.37 -10.84 2.26
N ASN A 98 -1.45 -11.28 3.10
CA ASN A 98 -1.78 -12.04 4.32
C ASN A 98 -2.22 -11.14 5.48
N ILE A 99 -1.61 -9.97 5.65
CA ILE A 99 -1.99 -8.98 6.68
C ILE A 99 -3.38 -8.38 6.40
N SER A 100 -3.72 -8.14 5.12
CA SER A 100 -5.04 -7.63 4.69
C SER A 100 -6.22 -8.51 5.09
N ILE A 101 -5.97 -9.81 5.32
CA ILE A 101 -6.97 -10.80 5.78
C ILE A 101 -6.73 -11.27 7.23
N GLN A 102 -5.83 -10.58 7.95
CA GLN A 102 -5.41 -10.87 9.32
C GLN A 102 -4.96 -12.33 9.53
N ASN A 103 -4.20 -12.90 8.57
CA ASN A 103 -3.68 -14.25 8.68
C ASN A 103 -2.58 -14.31 9.78
N PRO A 104 -2.75 -15.06 10.88
CA PRO A 104 -1.81 -15.08 12.01
C PRO A 104 -0.52 -15.85 11.73
N SER A 105 -0.45 -16.68 10.69
CA SER A 105 0.76 -17.41 10.32
C SER A 105 0.75 -17.77 8.84
N PHE A 106 1.73 -17.29 8.10
CA PHE A 106 1.90 -17.58 6.68
C PHE A 106 3.35 -17.89 6.32
N TYR A 107 3.54 -18.38 5.10
CA TYR A 107 4.83 -18.82 4.58
C TYR A 107 5.03 -18.25 3.19
N ILE A 108 6.20 -17.68 2.95
CA ILE A 108 6.63 -17.17 1.64
C ILE A 108 7.79 -18.05 1.18
N GLU A 109 7.66 -18.63 0.00
CA GLU A 109 8.75 -19.33 -0.68
C GLU A 109 9.48 -18.35 -1.60
N CYS A 110 10.78 -18.17 -1.39
CA CYS A 110 11.63 -17.40 -2.31
C CYS A 110 12.77 -18.29 -2.86
N PRO A 111 13.23 -18.09 -4.11
CA PRO A 111 14.36 -18.85 -4.64
C PRO A 111 15.65 -18.57 -3.86
N SER A 112 16.40 -19.61 -3.47
CA SER A 112 17.70 -19.43 -2.79
C SER A 112 18.78 -18.86 -3.72
N SER A 113 18.61 -19.05 -5.04
CA SER A 113 19.52 -18.51 -6.05
C SER A 113 19.35 -16.99 -6.25
N GLY A 114 20.39 -16.23 -5.95
CA GLY A 114 20.38 -14.78 -6.15
C GLY A 114 19.59 -14.01 -5.10
N VAL A 115 19.31 -14.61 -3.94
CA VAL A 115 18.97 -13.88 -2.73
C VAL A 115 20.21 -13.88 -1.85
N ASP A 116 20.65 -12.70 -1.43
CA ASP A 116 21.63 -12.62 -0.35
C ASP A 116 20.93 -12.96 0.96
N ILE A 117 21.05 -14.23 1.37
CA ILE A 117 20.45 -14.77 2.59
C ILE A 117 20.88 -13.96 3.82
N SER A 118 22.11 -13.42 3.82
CA SER A 118 22.63 -12.61 4.93
C SER A 118 21.97 -11.22 5.02
N ASN A 119 21.32 -10.77 3.95
CA ASN A 119 20.59 -9.49 3.88
C ASN A 119 19.06 -9.66 3.81
N LEU A 120 18.54 -10.89 3.74
CA LEU A 120 17.10 -11.16 3.60
C LEU A 120 16.27 -10.63 4.78
N GLU A 121 16.84 -10.60 5.99
CA GLU A 121 16.19 -10.02 7.17
C GLU A 121 15.99 -8.50 7.02
N ASN A 122 16.98 -7.80 6.46
CA ASN A 122 16.88 -6.37 6.19
C ASN A 122 15.87 -6.10 5.06
N ILE A 123 15.86 -6.92 4.00
CA ILE A 123 14.86 -6.83 2.93
C ILE A 123 13.43 -6.91 3.49
N ILE A 124 13.15 -7.86 4.39
CA ILE A 124 11.82 -7.98 5.01
C ILE A 124 11.50 -6.75 5.87
N LYS A 125 12.45 -6.26 6.66
CA LYS A 125 12.28 -5.02 7.47
C LYS A 125 12.02 -3.80 6.59
N ASP A 126 12.72 -3.67 5.46
CA ASP A 126 12.54 -2.58 4.50
C ASP A 126 11.16 -2.64 3.83
N GLU A 127 10.69 -3.81 3.40
CA GLU A 127 9.35 -3.98 2.83
C GLU A 127 8.25 -3.71 3.87
N ILE A 128 8.40 -4.21 5.11
CA ILE A 128 7.49 -3.89 6.22
C ILE A 128 7.46 -2.38 6.50
N SER A 129 8.62 -1.72 6.48
CA SER A 129 8.71 -0.26 6.71
C SER A 129 8.04 0.54 5.59
N LYS A 130 8.14 0.11 4.32
CA LYS A 130 7.39 0.70 3.20
C LYS A 130 5.89 0.51 3.38
N LEU A 131 5.46 -0.72 3.71
CA LEU A 131 4.05 -1.05 3.89
C LEU A 131 3.40 -0.23 5.02
N LYS A 132 4.12 0.08 6.11
CA LYS A 132 3.61 0.96 7.18
C LYS A 132 3.12 2.32 6.66
N ILE A 133 3.71 2.81 5.56
CA ILE A 133 3.39 4.10 4.95
C ILE A 133 2.37 3.96 3.83
N THR A 134 2.52 2.94 2.96
CA THR A 134 1.61 2.75 1.81
C THR A 134 0.29 2.07 2.17
N ASN A 135 0.27 1.33 3.28
CA ASN A 135 -0.78 0.45 3.76
C ASN A 135 -0.94 0.60 5.28
N SER A 136 -0.95 1.85 5.75
CA SER A 136 -0.99 2.17 7.18
C SER A 136 -2.15 1.48 7.90
N TYR A 137 -3.35 1.46 7.32
CA TYR A 137 -4.52 0.81 7.93
C TYR A 137 -4.26 -0.67 8.27
N GLU A 138 -3.78 -1.44 7.29
CA GLU A 138 -3.48 -2.86 7.48
C GLU A 138 -2.32 -3.08 8.45
N MET A 139 -1.27 -2.25 8.36
CA MET A 139 -0.04 -2.42 9.12
C MET A 139 -0.14 -2.00 10.58
N PHE A 140 -0.93 -0.97 10.90
CA PHE A 140 -1.18 -0.57 12.30
C PHE A 140 -1.97 -1.64 13.07
N ASN A 141 -2.78 -2.44 12.39
CA ASN A 141 -3.49 -3.56 13.01
C ASN A 141 -2.54 -4.70 13.42
N VAL A 142 -1.32 -4.79 12.84
CA VAL A 142 -0.29 -5.72 13.31
C VAL A 142 0.35 -5.14 14.58
N SER A 143 0.07 -5.76 15.73
CA SER A 143 0.66 -5.34 17.00
C SER A 143 2.10 -5.81 17.16
N ASP A 144 2.43 -6.99 16.62
CA ASP A 144 3.74 -7.63 16.72
C ASP A 144 3.89 -8.70 15.65
N TYR A 145 5.13 -9.06 15.29
CA TYR A 145 5.40 -10.12 14.32
C TYR A 145 6.74 -10.84 14.53
N ASP A 146 6.74 -12.15 14.32
CA ASP A 146 7.94 -13.00 14.30
C ASP A 146 8.26 -13.41 12.86
N VAL A 147 9.54 -13.37 12.48
CA VAL A 147 10.04 -13.90 11.21
C VAL A 147 11.01 -15.05 11.49
N THR A 148 10.78 -16.21 10.88
CA THR A 148 11.68 -17.38 10.94
C THR A 148 12.04 -17.82 9.52
N MET A 149 13.34 -17.95 9.25
CA MET A 149 13.85 -18.42 7.97
C MET A 149 14.30 -19.87 8.07
N THR A 150 13.91 -20.69 7.10
CA THR A 150 14.30 -22.10 7.00
C THR A 150 14.85 -22.40 5.61
N SER A 151 16.04 -22.99 5.55
CA SER A 151 16.61 -23.57 4.34
C SER A 151 16.94 -25.04 4.63
N ASP A 152 16.41 -25.93 3.81
CA ASP A 152 16.61 -27.39 3.89
C ASP A 152 17.73 -27.89 2.95
N GLY A 153 18.41 -26.97 2.26
CA GLY A 153 19.42 -27.27 1.24
C GLY A 153 18.83 -27.40 -0.17
N SER A 154 17.55 -27.08 -0.36
CA SER A 154 16.92 -26.97 -1.67
C SER A 154 17.23 -25.65 -2.39
N ASP A 155 16.63 -25.49 -3.57
CA ASP A 155 16.66 -24.28 -4.38
C ASP A 155 15.73 -23.15 -3.86
N THR A 156 15.11 -23.32 -2.70
CA THR A 156 14.20 -22.34 -2.08
C THR A 156 14.57 -22.06 -0.62
N ILE A 157 14.17 -20.88 -0.14
CA ILE A 157 14.21 -20.46 1.25
C ILE A 157 12.76 -20.27 1.68
N GLY A 158 12.42 -20.85 2.82
CA GLY A 158 11.17 -20.61 3.52
C GLY A 158 11.25 -19.41 4.43
N ILE A 159 10.29 -18.50 4.33
CA ILE A 159 10.11 -17.39 5.26
C ILE A 159 8.75 -17.62 5.95
N GLN A 160 8.75 -18.11 7.19
CA GLN A 160 7.57 -18.13 8.03
C GLN A 160 7.42 -16.78 8.72
N ILE A 161 6.25 -16.16 8.58
CA ILE A 161 5.89 -14.94 9.30
C ILE A 161 4.67 -15.24 10.17
N LYS A 162 4.73 -14.87 11.45
CA LYS A 162 3.61 -14.93 12.38
C LYS A 162 3.28 -13.51 12.81
N CYS A 163 1.99 -13.19 12.88
CA CYS A 163 1.52 -11.86 13.22
C CYS A 163 0.51 -11.93 14.38
N ASN A 164 0.71 -11.07 15.36
CA ASN A 164 -0.30 -10.73 16.35
C ASN A 164 -1.08 -9.51 15.83
N TYR A 165 -2.41 -9.52 15.98
CA TYR A 165 -3.28 -8.45 15.51
C TYR A 165 -4.06 -7.81 16.66
N LYS A 166 -4.28 -6.49 16.57
CA LYS A 166 -5.13 -5.71 17.51
C LYS A 166 -6.61 -6.07 17.34
N MET A 167 -7.03 -6.31 16.10
CA MET A 167 -8.39 -6.71 15.72
C MET A 167 -8.41 -8.10 15.07
N THR A 168 -9.47 -8.86 15.34
CA THR A 168 -9.76 -10.10 14.60
C THR A 168 -10.41 -9.80 13.25
N ALA A 169 -10.28 -10.71 12.27
CA ALA A 169 -10.97 -10.58 10.97
C ALA A 169 -12.50 -10.45 11.09
N GLY A 170 -13.11 -10.99 12.16
CA GLY A 170 -14.54 -10.80 12.45
C GLY A 170 -14.88 -9.37 12.90
N MET A 171 -14.00 -8.73 13.68
CA MET A 171 -14.14 -7.31 14.06
C MET A 171 -13.94 -6.39 12.84
N GLU A 172 -12.97 -6.71 11.98
CA GLU A 172 -12.74 -5.96 10.73
C GLU A 172 -13.95 -6.05 9.79
N ALA A 173 -14.57 -7.23 9.64
CA ALA A 173 -15.76 -7.40 8.81
C ALA A 173 -16.99 -6.64 9.35
N ASP A 174 -17.20 -6.60 10.67
CA ASP A 174 -18.29 -5.82 11.28
C ASP A 174 -18.00 -4.30 11.21
N LEU A 175 -16.74 -3.89 11.40
CA LEU A 175 -16.31 -2.50 11.20
C LEU A 175 -16.58 -2.03 9.76
N ASP A 176 -16.14 -2.80 8.76
CA ASP A 176 -16.33 -2.48 7.34
C ASP A 176 -17.82 -2.33 6.97
N SER A 177 -18.66 -3.25 7.46
CA SER A 177 -20.12 -3.22 7.29
C SER A 177 -20.76 -1.96 7.90
N ARG A 178 -20.38 -1.60 9.14
CA ARG A 178 -20.87 -0.40 9.82
C ARG A 178 -20.39 0.87 9.14
N VAL A 179 -19.11 0.97 8.81
CA VAL A 179 -18.52 2.14 8.14
C VAL A 179 -19.18 2.36 6.77
N ARG A 180 -19.41 1.32 5.96
CA ARG A 180 -20.17 1.45 4.72
C ARG A 180 -21.58 2.00 4.94
N SER A 181 -22.27 1.51 5.96
CA SER A 181 -23.62 1.96 6.31
C SER A 181 -23.65 3.43 6.74
N ILE A 182 -22.63 3.88 7.50
CA ILE A 182 -22.49 5.28 7.96
C ILE A 182 -22.10 6.19 6.79
N VAL A 183 -21.05 5.86 6.04
CA VAL A 183 -20.54 6.65 4.91
C VAL A 183 -21.60 6.82 3.82
N ALA A 184 -22.40 5.78 3.54
CA ALA A 184 -23.51 5.89 2.60
C ALA A 184 -24.61 6.88 3.03
N GLN A 185 -24.74 7.18 4.33
CA GLN A 185 -25.70 8.15 4.86
C GLN A 185 -25.11 9.57 4.92
N ILE A 186 -23.86 9.73 5.37
CA ILE A 186 -23.26 11.04 5.64
C ILE A 186 -22.48 11.62 4.45
N ALA A 187 -21.92 10.75 3.59
CA ALA A 187 -21.03 11.10 2.48
C ALA A 187 -21.35 10.31 1.19
N PRO A 188 -22.63 10.27 0.73
CA PRO A 188 -23.03 9.57 -0.49
C PRO A 188 -22.32 10.07 -1.76
N ASP A 189 -22.30 9.24 -2.81
CA ASP A 189 -21.58 9.49 -4.07
C ASP A 189 -22.03 10.73 -4.88
N SER A 190 -23.15 11.35 -4.50
CA SER A 190 -23.57 12.64 -5.05
C SER A 190 -22.77 13.84 -4.52
N MET A 191 -22.05 13.68 -3.40
CA MET A 191 -21.23 14.73 -2.77
C MET A 191 -19.83 14.79 -3.39
N SER A 192 -19.30 16.01 -3.48
CA SER A 192 -17.91 16.24 -3.90
C SER A 192 -16.92 15.77 -2.84
N GLN A 193 -15.65 15.61 -3.24
CA GLN A 193 -14.59 15.10 -2.37
C GLN A 193 -14.42 15.90 -1.06
N PRO A 194 -14.41 17.26 -1.06
CA PRO A 194 -14.30 18.03 0.19
C PRO A 194 -15.56 17.96 1.05
N GLU A 195 -16.75 17.86 0.44
CA GLU A 195 -18.01 17.71 1.19
C GLU A 195 -18.06 16.35 1.90
N LYS A 196 -17.63 15.27 1.21
CA LYS A 196 -17.50 13.93 1.80
C LYS A 196 -16.50 13.91 2.94
N GLU A 197 -15.33 14.52 2.76
CA GLU A 197 -14.29 14.60 3.79
C GLU A 197 -14.81 15.32 5.04
N ARG A 198 -15.38 16.52 4.88
CA ARG A 198 -15.92 17.30 6.01
C ARG A 198 -17.03 16.54 6.73
N ALA A 199 -17.94 15.88 6.00
CA ALA A 199 -19.00 15.10 6.63
C ALA A 199 -18.46 13.91 7.47
N ILE A 200 -17.37 13.28 7.03
CA ILE A 200 -16.70 12.19 7.78
C ILE A 200 -16.01 12.73 9.02
N HIS A 201 -15.24 13.81 8.88
CA HIS A 201 -14.59 14.53 9.98
C HIS A 201 -15.61 14.94 11.06
N ASP A 202 -16.64 15.69 10.65
CA ASP A 202 -17.72 16.16 11.51
C ASP A 202 -18.43 14.98 12.20
N TRP A 203 -18.63 13.86 11.49
CA TRP A 203 -19.26 12.68 12.08
C TRP A 203 -18.37 12.03 13.15
N ILE A 204 -17.07 11.86 12.90
CA ILE A 204 -16.14 11.24 13.86
C ILE A 204 -16.12 12.04 15.17
N ILE A 205 -15.96 13.36 15.09
CA ILE A 205 -15.92 14.24 16.28
C ILE A 205 -17.25 14.21 17.05
N ASN A 206 -18.39 14.24 16.36
CA ASN A 206 -19.69 14.18 17.04
C ASN A 206 -20.05 12.80 17.62
N ASN A 207 -19.37 11.72 17.20
CA ASN A 207 -19.68 10.34 17.57
C ASN A 207 -18.53 9.63 18.31
N THR A 208 -17.50 10.36 18.74
CA THR A 208 -16.34 9.80 19.46
C THR A 208 -15.90 10.79 20.55
N LYS A 209 -15.27 10.30 21.62
CA LYS A 209 -14.65 11.14 22.67
C LYS A 209 -13.27 10.61 23.05
N TYR A 210 -12.28 11.48 23.15
CA TYR A 210 -10.91 11.07 23.43
C TYR A 210 -10.78 10.19 24.68
N ASP A 211 -10.14 9.03 24.54
CA ASP A 211 -9.91 8.08 25.63
C ASP A 211 -8.78 8.56 26.55
N GLN A 212 -9.15 9.34 27.58
CA GLN A 212 -8.22 9.79 28.62
C GLN A 212 -7.64 8.66 29.48
N SER A 213 -8.13 7.41 29.35
CA SER A 213 -7.51 6.23 29.99
C SER A 213 -6.36 5.61 29.18
N LEU A 214 -6.22 6.02 27.90
CA LEU A 214 -5.19 5.56 26.97
C LEU A 214 -5.19 4.02 26.76
N THR A 215 -6.38 3.43 26.57
CA THR A 215 -6.57 1.97 26.43
C THR A 215 -7.16 1.53 25.09
N ILE A 216 -7.85 2.40 24.34
CA ILE A 216 -8.53 2.03 23.09
C ILE A 216 -7.78 2.61 21.88
N TYR A 217 -7.01 1.74 21.21
CA TYR A 217 -6.16 2.08 20.06
C TYR A 217 -6.76 1.65 18.71
N ASP A 218 -7.73 0.72 18.70
CA ASP A 218 -8.26 0.15 17.47
C ASP A 218 -9.53 0.87 16.95
N PRO A 219 -9.73 0.97 15.62
CA PRO A 219 -10.86 1.69 15.03
C PRO A 219 -12.21 1.00 15.29
N TYR A 220 -12.24 -0.32 15.53
CA TYR A 220 -13.48 -1.04 15.84
C TYR A 220 -14.03 -0.62 17.20
N ASN A 221 -13.22 -0.70 18.27
CA ASN A 221 -13.62 -0.22 19.58
C ASN A 221 -13.87 1.30 19.59
N THR A 222 -13.08 2.08 18.85
CA THR A 222 -13.31 3.52 18.66
C THR A 222 -14.72 3.79 18.16
N LEU A 223 -15.14 3.07 17.11
CA LEU A 223 -16.48 3.16 16.53
C LEU A 223 -17.59 2.68 17.49
N ILE A 224 -17.46 1.49 18.09
CA ILE A 224 -18.58 0.87 18.83
C ILE A 224 -18.69 1.33 20.29
N LYS A 225 -17.63 1.86 20.89
CA LYS A 225 -17.63 2.43 22.25
C LYS A 225 -17.73 3.96 22.23
N HIS A 226 -17.62 4.58 21.06
CA HIS A 226 -17.58 6.04 20.89
C HIS A 226 -16.41 6.69 21.66
N THR A 227 -15.27 6.01 21.74
CA THR A 227 -14.06 6.52 22.42
C THR A 227 -12.79 5.79 22.00
N GLY A 228 -11.68 6.52 21.84
CA GLY A 228 -10.38 6.01 21.41
C GLY A 228 -9.26 7.04 21.59
N VAL A 229 -8.00 6.63 21.43
CA VAL A 229 -6.85 7.54 21.33
C VAL A 229 -6.58 7.93 19.87
N CYS A 230 -5.55 8.76 19.64
CA CYS A 230 -5.15 9.25 18.30
C CYS A 230 -4.99 8.15 17.24
N GLU A 231 -4.45 6.98 17.61
CA GLU A 231 -4.38 5.81 16.73
C GLU A 231 -5.77 5.34 16.28
N GLY A 232 -6.71 5.19 17.21
CA GLY A 232 -8.07 4.74 16.92
C GLY A 232 -8.86 5.73 16.05
N TYR A 233 -8.67 7.03 16.31
CA TYR A 233 -9.24 8.13 15.51
C TYR A 233 -8.71 8.12 14.08
N SER A 234 -7.39 8.13 13.91
CA SER A 234 -6.74 8.22 12.61
C SER A 234 -6.97 6.98 11.74
N LEU A 235 -7.09 5.79 12.34
CA LEU A 235 -7.48 4.56 11.65
C LEU A 235 -8.97 4.55 11.25
N LEU A 236 -9.87 5.01 12.13
CA LEU A 236 -11.30 5.10 11.82
C LEU A 236 -11.54 6.10 10.68
N ALA A 237 -10.90 7.26 10.74
CA ALA A 237 -10.89 8.26 9.67
C ALA A 237 -10.35 7.68 8.35
N GLN A 238 -9.20 6.99 8.36
CA GLN A 238 -8.67 6.36 7.14
C GLN A 238 -9.66 5.33 6.54
N LYS A 239 -10.30 4.50 7.38
CA LYS A 239 -11.31 3.53 6.94
C LYS A 239 -12.52 4.21 6.30
N MET A 240 -13.05 5.27 6.92
CA MET A 240 -14.18 6.04 6.41
C MET A 240 -13.84 6.76 5.10
N PHE A 241 -12.68 7.42 5.02
CA PHE A 241 -12.20 8.05 3.78
C PHE A 241 -12.03 7.03 2.65
N THR A 242 -11.44 5.86 2.94
CA THR A 242 -11.26 4.77 1.96
C THR A 242 -12.61 4.31 1.38
N VAL A 243 -13.61 4.10 2.24
CA VAL A 243 -14.97 3.72 1.81
C VAL A 243 -15.66 4.83 1.03
N ALA A 244 -15.37 6.09 1.32
CA ALA A 244 -15.90 7.26 0.59
C ALA A 244 -15.22 7.52 -0.77
N GLY A 245 -14.18 6.76 -1.12
CA GLY A 245 -13.37 6.95 -2.33
C GLY A 245 -12.31 8.04 -2.21
N ILE A 246 -11.97 8.46 -0.98
CA ILE A 246 -10.95 9.46 -0.69
C ILE A 246 -9.65 8.75 -0.32
N LYS A 247 -8.57 9.05 -1.03
CA LYS A 247 -7.24 8.53 -0.71
C LYS A 247 -6.71 9.24 0.54
N SER A 248 -6.30 8.47 1.54
CA SER A 248 -5.68 8.96 2.78
C SER A 248 -4.65 7.96 3.34
N MET A 249 -3.83 8.42 4.28
CA MET A 249 -2.89 7.62 5.06
C MET A 249 -2.85 8.11 6.51
N VAL A 250 -2.41 7.27 7.44
CA VAL A 250 -2.04 7.68 8.80
C VAL A 250 -0.60 8.18 8.80
N VAL A 251 -0.34 9.27 9.52
CA VAL A 251 1.00 9.80 9.79
C VAL A 251 1.38 9.45 11.22
N GLU A 252 2.55 8.81 11.40
CA GLU A 252 3.19 8.66 12.70
C GLU A 252 4.15 9.84 12.95
N GLY A 253 4.11 10.40 14.16
CA GLY A 253 5.00 11.50 14.54
C GLY A 253 4.88 11.86 16.00
N THR A 254 5.08 13.14 16.30
CA THR A 254 4.80 13.71 17.62
C THR A 254 4.00 14.99 17.52
N ALA A 255 3.18 15.26 18.52
CA ALA A 255 2.51 16.54 18.73
C ALA A 255 2.75 17.00 20.18
N ASP A 256 3.13 18.26 20.39
CA ASP A 256 3.64 18.77 21.69
C ASP A 256 4.76 17.87 22.31
N GLY A 257 5.55 17.22 21.46
CA GLY A 257 6.61 16.30 21.85
C GLY A 257 6.15 14.95 22.43
N GLN A 258 4.85 14.65 22.42
CA GLN A 258 4.31 13.31 22.72
C GLN A 258 4.09 12.53 21.43
N ALA A 259 4.22 11.20 21.46
CA ALA A 259 3.93 10.35 20.31
C ALA A 259 2.46 10.50 19.88
N HIS A 260 2.22 10.72 18.59
CA HIS A 260 0.90 11.06 18.06
C HIS A 260 0.67 10.50 16.65
N ALA A 261 -0.61 10.35 16.28
CA ALA A 261 -1.04 9.82 14.99
C ALA A 261 -2.25 10.59 14.45
N TRP A 262 -2.16 11.05 13.20
CA TRP A 262 -3.20 11.82 12.50
C TRP A 262 -3.27 11.39 11.04
N ASN A 263 -4.02 12.09 10.18
CA ASN A 263 -4.16 11.73 8.77
C ASN A 263 -3.53 12.75 7.79
N LEU A 264 -3.00 12.21 6.69
CA LEU A 264 -2.88 12.93 5.43
C LEU A 264 -4.02 12.49 4.51
N VAL A 265 -4.75 13.45 3.95
CA VAL A 265 -5.90 13.25 3.06
C VAL A 265 -5.63 13.92 1.72
N TYR A 266 -5.96 13.24 0.61
CA TYR A 266 -5.69 13.73 -0.74
C TYR A 266 -6.94 14.36 -1.36
N ILE A 267 -7.12 15.66 -1.15
CA ILE A 267 -8.27 16.45 -1.59
C ILE A 267 -7.87 17.42 -2.69
N ASN A 268 -8.71 17.57 -3.73
CA ASN A 268 -8.50 18.56 -4.81
C ASN A 268 -7.10 18.49 -5.46
N ASN A 269 -6.59 17.27 -5.64
CA ASN A 269 -5.24 16.95 -6.15
C ASN A 269 -4.06 17.38 -5.25
N LYS A 270 -4.30 17.71 -3.98
CA LYS A 270 -3.29 18.08 -2.99
C LYS A 270 -3.36 17.18 -1.76
N TRP A 271 -2.23 16.98 -1.11
CA TRP A 271 -2.20 16.44 0.24
C TRP A 271 -2.48 17.54 1.26
N ARG A 272 -3.17 17.16 2.33
CA ARG A 272 -3.61 18.02 3.43
C ARG A 272 -3.61 17.22 4.72
N HIS A 273 -3.17 17.83 5.81
CA HIS A 273 -3.23 17.21 7.13
C HIS A 273 -4.63 17.41 7.73
N VAL A 274 -5.14 16.37 8.37
CA VAL A 274 -6.40 16.36 9.12
C VAL A 274 -6.16 15.61 10.42
N ASP A 275 -6.37 16.24 11.56
CA ASP A 275 -6.35 15.57 12.86
C ASP A 275 -7.68 15.66 13.61
N CYS A 276 -8.52 14.65 13.41
CA CYS A 276 -9.79 14.49 14.12
C CYS A 276 -9.61 14.37 15.65
N THR A 277 -8.40 14.12 16.14
CA THR A 277 -8.09 13.98 17.58
C THR A 277 -7.96 15.34 18.26
N TRP A 278 -7.24 16.28 17.62
CA TRP A 278 -7.06 17.64 18.15
C TRP A 278 -8.24 18.55 17.80
N ASP A 279 -9.02 18.22 16.75
CA ASP A 279 -10.32 18.84 16.48
C ASP A 279 -11.47 18.28 17.36
N ASP A 280 -11.28 17.18 18.11
CA ASP A 280 -12.24 16.71 19.12
C ASP A 280 -12.21 17.62 20.38
N PRO A 281 -13.31 18.31 20.73
CA PRO A 281 -13.33 19.20 21.88
C PRO A 281 -13.28 18.42 23.21
N VAL A 282 -12.09 18.33 23.80
CA VAL A 282 -11.84 17.71 25.12
C VAL A 282 -12.37 18.57 26.30
N SER A 283 -13.67 18.84 26.27
CA SER A 283 -14.57 19.40 27.29
C SER A 283 -14.50 20.90 27.66
N ASN A 284 -15.68 21.43 28.00
CA ASN A 284 -16.06 22.76 28.53
C ASN A 284 -16.57 23.85 27.54
N TYR A 285 -16.36 23.75 26.23
CA TYR A 285 -16.85 24.77 25.27
C TYR A 285 -18.20 24.46 24.60
N GLY A 286 -18.85 23.37 24.99
CA GLY A 286 -20.07 22.85 24.35
C GLY A 286 -19.76 21.95 23.14
N ASP A 287 -20.78 21.33 22.57
CA ASP A 287 -20.67 20.40 21.44
C ASP A 287 -20.44 21.13 20.11
N VAL A 288 -19.37 21.95 20.03
CA VAL A 288 -18.98 22.73 18.85
C VAL A 288 -17.78 22.04 18.19
N ILE A 289 -17.96 21.63 16.93
CA ILE A 289 -16.91 21.02 16.10
C ILE A 289 -15.81 22.06 15.86
N GLN A 290 -14.55 21.70 16.11
CA GLN A 290 -13.38 22.52 15.78
C GLN A 290 -12.85 22.14 14.39
N TYR A 291 -12.04 23.02 13.81
CA TYR A 291 -11.41 22.85 12.48
C TYR A 291 -10.00 23.43 12.47
N ASP A 292 -9.37 23.51 13.65
CA ASP A 292 -8.05 24.12 13.82
C ASP A 292 -6.96 23.21 13.22
N TYR A 293 -7.21 21.89 13.14
CA TYR A 293 -6.33 20.89 12.52
C TYR A 293 -6.92 20.27 11.25
N TYR A 294 -7.91 20.93 10.64
CA TYR A 294 -8.59 20.46 9.44
C TYR A 294 -8.03 21.12 8.17
N ASN A 295 -7.52 20.29 7.25
CA ASN A 295 -6.95 20.70 5.96
C ASN A 295 -5.73 21.64 6.06
N LEU A 296 -4.83 21.37 6.99
CA LEU A 296 -3.58 22.13 7.13
C LEU A 296 -2.52 21.75 6.07
N THR A 297 -1.65 22.71 5.77
CA THR A 297 -0.37 22.50 5.05
C THR A 297 0.72 21.98 5.99
N ASP A 298 1.83 21.49 5.41
CA ASP A 298 3.05 21.15 6.16
C ASP A 298 3.52 22.33 7.03
N GLN A 299 3.45 23.56 6.50
CA GLN A 299 3.89 24.75 7.23
C GLN A 299 3.00 25.03 8.45
N GLU A 300 1.68 24.90 8.32
CA GLU A 300 0.73 25.22 9.38
C GLU A 300 0.80 24.19 10.51
N ILE A 301 0.75 22.89 10.19
CA ILE A 301 0.75 21.84 11.22
C ILE A 301 2.13 21.67 11.90
N SER A 302 3.22 22.10 11.25
CA SER A 302 4.58 22.09 11.86
C SER A 302 4.78 23.04 13.04
N ALA A 303 3.75 23.80 13.45
CA ALA A 303 3.79 24.65 14.62
C ALA A 303 3.91 23.86 15.95
N ASP A 304 3.27 22.69 16.00
CA ASP A 304 3.16 21.81 17.18
C ASP A 304 3.36 20.32 16.84
N HIS A 305 3.14 19.91 15.57
CA HIS A 305 3.43 18.56 15.09
C HIS A 305 4.80 18.42 14.42
N SER A 306 5.35 17.21 14.45
CA SER A 306 6.59 16.82 13.77
C SER A 306 6.50 15.38 13.25
N TRP A 307 6.88 15.16 11.99
CA TRP A 307 6.87 13.87 11.30
C TRP A 307 8.07 13.76 10.33
N ASP A 308 8.33 12.56 9.81
CA ASP A 308 9.38 12.38 8.79
C ASP A 308 8.90 12.87 7.41
N THR A 309 9.19 14.14 7.12
CA THR A 309 8.92 14.79 5.83
C THR A 309 9.66 14.16 4.64
N SER A 310 10.61 13.24 4.84
CA SER A 310 11.25 12.51 3.75
C SER A 310 10.48 11.25 3.33
N VAL A 311 9.57 10.78 4.19
CA VAL A 311 8.78 9.55 4.03
C VAL A 311 7.35 9.83 3.56
N TYR A 312 6.73 10.88 4.11
CA TYR A 312 5.35 11.28 3.79
C TYR A 312 5.27 12.28 2.63
N PRO A 313 4.17 12.30 1.85
CA PRO A 313 4.03 13.24 0.74
C PRO A 313 3.66 14.65 1.23
N ASN A 314 4.36 15.66 0.72
CA ASN A 314 4.21 17.06 1.14
C ASN A 314 2.79 17.63 0.94
N ALA A 315 2.24 18.28 1.96
CA ALA A 315 0.97 19.02 1.94
C ALA A 315 1.19 20.52 1.64
N ASN A 316 1.16 20.90 0.36
CA ASN A 316 1.32 22.30 -0.12
C ASN A 316 0.13 22.75 -0.96
#